data_AF-A0A8C3LYC6-F1
#
_entry.id   AF-A0A8C3LYC6-F1
#
_cell.length_a   1.000
_cell.length_b   1.000
_cell.length_c   1.000
_cell.angle_alpha   90.00
_cell.angle_beta   90.00
_cell.angle_gamma   90.00
#
_symmetry.space_group_name_H-M   'P 1'
#
loop_
_entity.id
_entity.type
_entity.pdbx_description
1 polymer ?
#
loop_
_entity_poly.entity_id
_entity_poly.type
_entity_poly.pdbx_seq_one_letter_code
_entity_poly.pdbx_strand_id
1 'polypeptide(L)' 'MSRREEEESAELGHKEELSRRIKEQKVVVDELSNLKKNRKVYRQQPNSNIFFLVDRTETLSQCKSKFAVQKVIV' A
#
# COMPACT_ATOMS: atom_id res chain seq x y z
N MET A 1 -10.21 -31.92 9.99
CA MET A 1 -9.56 -30.64 10.28
C MET A 1 -10.09 -30.14 11.60
N SER A 2 -9.21 -29.89 12.56
CA SER A 2 -9.57 -29.32 13.86
C SER A 2 -9.82 -27.82 13.69
N ARG A 3 -10.76 -27.25 14.45
CA ARG A 3 -11.05 -25.80 14.43
C ARG A 3 -9.80 -24.93 14.61
N ARG A 4 -8.80 -25.44 15.34
CA ARG A 4 -7.51 -24.77 15.56
C ARG A 4 -6.63 -24.70 14.31
N GLU A 5 -6.69 -25.70 13.42
CA GLU A 5 -5.90 -25.75 12.19
C GLU A 5 -6.45 -24.77 11.13
N GLU A 6 -7.76 -24.53 11.12
CA GLU A 6 -8.41 -23.53 10.26
C GLU A 6 -8.10 -22.09 10.69
N GLU A 7 -8.09 -21.83 12.01
CA GLU A 7 -7.72 -20.52 12.57
C GLU A 7 -6.26 -20.17 12.29
N GLU A 8 -5.34 -21.12 12.47
CA GLU A 8 -3.90 -20.93 12.19
C GLU A 8 -3.66 -20.70 10.68
N SER A 9 -4.36 -21.44 9.82
CA SER A 9 -4.28 -21.23 8.35
C SER A 9 -4.83 -19.87 7.92
N ALA A 10 -5.89 -19.38 8.57
CA ALA A 10 -6.45 -18.06 8.30
C ALA A 10 -5.52 -16.92 8.77
N GLU A 11 -4.87 -17.07 9.94
CA GLU A 11 -3.85 -16.11 10.40
C GLU A 11 -2.65 -16.04 9.45
N LEU A 12 -2.16 -17.20 8.99
CA LEU A 12 -1.06 -17.25 8.03
C LEU A 12 -1.42 -16.55 6.71
N GLY A 13 -2.61 -16.81 6.17
CA GLY A 13 -3.10 -16.13 4.97
C GLY A 13 -3.22 -14.61 5.15
N HIS A 14 -3.69 -14.16 6.32
CA HIS A 14 -3.76 -12.74 6.64
C HIS A 14 -2.37 -12.09 6.72
N LYS A 15 -1.40 -12.77 7.34
CA LYS A 15 -0.02 -12.28 7.45
C LYS A 15 0.67 -12.19 6.09
N GLU A 16 0.44 -13.16 5.20
CA GLU A 16 0.98 -13.15 3.84
C GLU A 16 0.37 -12.02 3.00
N GLU A 17 -0.94 -11.81 3.09
CA GLU A 17 -1.65 -10.70 2.45
C GLU A 17 -1.09 -9.35 2.90
N LEU A 18 -0.93 -9.15 4.21
CA LEU A 18 -0.33 -7.94 4.75
C LEU A 18 1.12 -7.76 4.26
N SER A 19 1.91 -8.81 4.25
CA SER A 19 3.29 -8.79 3.76
C SER A 19 3.37 -8.39 2.27
N ARG A 20 2.42 -8.86 1.46
CA ARG A 20 2.31 -8.48 0.05
C ARG A 20 2.00 -7.00 -0.10
N ARG A 21 0.99 -6.50 0.64
CA ARG A 21 0.61 -5.07 0.63
C ARG A 21 1.75 -4.17 1.05
N ILE A 22 2.54 -4.56 2.06
CA ILE A 22 3.71 -3.80 2.51
C ILE A 22 4.76 -3.72 1.38
N LYS A 23 5.03 -4.82 0.67
CA LYS A 23 5.98 -4.83 -0.45
C LYS A 23 5.51 -3.90 -1.58
N GLU A 24 4.23 -3.99 -1.97
CA GLU A 24 3.64 -3.12 -2.98
C GLU A 24 3.71 -1.64 -2.57
N GLN A 25 3.35 -1.33 -1.32
CA GLN A 25 3.38 0.03 -0.79
C GLN A 25 4.81 0.59 -0.76
N LYS A 26 5.82 -0.24 -0.47
CA LYS A 26 7.23 0.17 -0.54
C LYS A 26 7.62 0.58 -1.96
N VAL A 27 7.28 -0.26 -2.95
CA VAL A 27 7.56 0.05 -4.37
C VAL A 27 6.91 1.38 -4.76
N VAL A 28 5.66 1.63 -4.38
CA VAL A 28 4.97 2.90 -4.67
C VAL A 28 5.71 4.10 -4.06
N VAL A 29 6.20 3.98 -2.82
CA VAL A 29 6.97 5.05 -2.15
C VAL A 29 8.28 5.31 -2.89
N ASP A 30 9.01 4.25 -3.26
CA ASP A 30 10.29 4.34 -3.95
C ASP A 30 10.11 4.98 -5.33
N GLU A 31 9.14 4.53 -6.13
CA GLU A 31 8.80 5.10 -7.44
C GLU A 31 8.39 6.57 -7.35
N LEU A 32 7.53 6.95 -6.41
CA LEU A 32 7.10 8.34 -6.21
C LEU A 32 8.26 9.24 -5.74
N SER A 33 9.20 8.70 -4.97
CA SER A 33 10.36 9.45 -4.49
C SER A 33 11.39 9.73 -5.60
N ASN A 34 11.55 8.78 -6.52
CA ASN A 34 12.43 8.89 -7.68
C ASN A 34 11.80 9.67 -8.84
N LEU A 35 10.50 9.97 -8.76
CA LEU A 35 9.80 10.75 -9.76
C LEU A 35 10.32 12.21 -9.81
N LYS A 36 10.64 12.69 -11.01
CA LYS A 36 11.07 14.09 -11.22
C LYS A 36 10.05 15.08 -10.65
N LYS A 37 10.53 16.14 -9.99
CA LYS A 37 9.72 17.07 -9.19
C LYS A 37 8.52 17.69 -9.95
N ASN A 38 8.64 17.94 -11.25
CA ASN A 38 7.60 18.64 -12.03
C ASN A 38 6.64 17.68 -12.78
N ARG A 39 6.69 16.38 -12.51
CA ARG A 39 5.78 15.41 -13.14
C ARG A 39 4.43 15.45 -12.42
N LYS A 40 3.36 15.39 -13.21
CA LYS A 40 1.98 15.29 -12.71
C LYS A 40 1.74 13.89 -12.16
N VAL A 41 1.22 13.83 -10.94
CA VAL A 41 0.79 12.58 -10.31
C VAL A 41 -0.72 12.53 -10.38
N TYR A 42 -1.26 11.37 -10.76
CA TYR A 42 -2.69 11.15 -10.79
C TYR A 42 -3.06 9.98 -9.89
N ARG A 43 -4.14 10.13 -9.13
CA ARG A 43 -4.69 9.07 -8.29
C ARG A 43 -5.98 8.55 -8.89
N GLN A 44 -6.07 7.23 -9.04
CA GLN A 44 -7.28 6.56 -9.49
C GLN A 44 -8.37 6.63 -8.41
N GLN A 45 -9.62 6.84 -8.82
CA GLN A 45 -10.76 6.66 -7.93
C GLN A 45 -11.03 5.17 -7.67
N PRO A 46 -11.44 4.79 -6.45
CA PRO A 46 -11.87 3.42 -6.19
C PRO A 46 -13.03 3.02 -7.11
N ASN A 47 -13.00 1.79 -7.62
CA ASN A 47 -14.04 1.20 -8.46
C ASN A 47 -14.33 1.97 -9.77
N SER A 48 -13.36 2.74 -10.26
CA SER A 48 -13.49 3.52 -11.49
C SER A 48 -12.14 3.67 -12.19
N ASN A 49 -12.17 3.94 -13.50
CA ASN A 49 -10.97 4.22 -14.29
C ASN A 49 -10.70 5.74 -14.43
N ILE A 50 -11.26 6.54 -13.53
CA ILE A 50 -11.06 7.99 -13.50
C ILE A 50 -9.84 8.32 -12.63
N PHE A 51 -9.00 9.22 -13.14
CA PHE A 51 -7.76 9.66 -12.51
C PHE A 51 -7.81 11.16 -12.21
N PHE A 52 -7.55 11.54 -10.95
CA PHE A 52 -7.51 12.94 -10.53
C PHE A 52 -6.08 13.40 -10.32
N LEU A 53 -5.78 14.61 -10.79
CA LEU A 53 -4.50 15.27 -10.52
C LEU A 53 -4.38 15.52 -9.01
N VAL A 54 -3.26 15.13 -8.43
CA VAL A 54 -2.98 15.29 -7.00
C VAL A 54 -1.60 15.91 -6.78
N ASP A 55 -1.41 16.53 -5.62
CA ASP A 55 -0.10 17.03 -5.22
C ASP A 55 0.87 15.87 -4.97
N ARG A 56 2.05 15.94 -5.59
CA ARG A 56 3.09 14.92 -5.46
C ARG A 56 3.59 14.79 -4.02
N THR A 57 3.83 15.91 -3.35
CA THR A 57 4.37 15.96 -1.99
C THR A 57 3.36 15.43 -0.97
N GLU A 58 2.10 15.81 -1.12
CA GLU A 58 1.00 15.30 -0.30
C GLU A 58 0.84 13.78 -0.49
N THR A 59 0.80 13.33 -1.75
CA THR A 59 0.65 11.89 -2.07
C THR A 59 1.83 11.08 -1.54
N LEU A 60 3.05 11.57 -1.68
CA LEU A 60 4.25 10.92 -1.14
C LEU A 60 4.19 10.84 0.40
N SER A 61 3.76 11.90 1.07
CA SER A 61 3.58 11.93 2.52
C SER A 61 2.55 10.89 2.97
N GLN A 62 1.37 10.87 2.35
CA GLN A 62 0.33 9.88 2.62
C GLN A 62 0.82 8.44 2.41
N CYS A 63 1.55 8.16 1.33
CA CYS A 63 2.10 6.83 1.06
C CYS A 63 3.13 6.41 2.10
N LYS A 64 3.99 7.33 2.57
CA LYS A 64 4.95 7.06 3.65
C LYS A 64 4.27 6.79 4.99
N SER A 65 3.26 7.59 5.35
CA SER A 65 2.49 7.39 6.58
C SER A 65 1.75 6.05 6.57
N LYS A 66 1.09 5.70 5.46
CA LYS A 66 0.41 4.40 5.31
C LYS A 66 1.39 3.23 5.41
N PHE A 67 2.54 3.35 4.76
CA PHE A 67 3.61 2.35 4.86
C PHE A 67 4.12 2.19 6.29
N ALA A 68 4.34 3.29 7.01
CA ALA A 68 4.79 3.25 8.40
C ALA A 68 3.78 2.55 9.32
N VAL A 69 2.49 2.87 9.18
CA VAL A 69 1.43 2.24 9.99
C VAL A 69 1.33 0.74 9.69
N GLN A 70 1.34 0.35 8.40
CA GLN A 70 1.25 -1.08 8.03
C GLN A 70 2.48 -1.88 8.47
N LYS A 71 3.67 -1.26 8.46
CA LYS A 71 4.90 -1.90 8.93
C LYS A 71 4.92 -2.14 10.44
N VAL A 72 4.16 -1.39 11.24
CA VAL A 72 4.04 -1.61 12.69
C VAL A 72 3.05 -2.74 13.02
N ILE A 73 2.11 -3.01 12.12
CA ILE A 73 1.04 -4.01 12.32
C ILE A 73 1.52 -5.44 12.02
N VAL A 74 2.60 -5.61 11.23
CA VAL A 74 3.19 -6.90 10.84
C VAL A 74 4.48 -7.16 11.60
#